data_AF-A0A7C3R4A8-F1
#
_entry.id   AF-A0A7C3R4A8-F1
#
_cell.length_a   1.000
_cell.length_b   1.000
_cell.length_c   1.000
_cell.angle_alpha   90.00
_cell.angle_beta   90.00
_cell.angle_gamma   90.00
#
_symmetry.space_group_name_H-M   'P 1'
#
loop_
_entity.id
_entity.type
_entity.pdbx_description
1 polymer ?
#
loop_
_entity_poly.entity_id
_entity_poly.type
_entity_poly.pdbx_seq_one_letter_code
_entity_poly.pdbx_strand_id
1 'polypeptide(L)'
;MLKGVSPLIAYVMVILIVFSGISLVLLFGMPLIERARESSIVNEGLENLKLLSKNIEEVATEGIGSLRSIPLKVTGGEYKINEKTNSIEFYYSPKTYSVEPGFLKEDNIILISGSNAIAKEYDLDNDGENEIVLENEFLKVGILKKGSKENYDFINTSKLIKIINFKAKGIDLIPSDSSIFIDDREDSSYGYGYSETLNLGKSSTKAEALVHLNTSYADYDILYTLYAGADFLLIKVLKIAYK
;
A
#
# COMPACT_ATOMS: atom_id res chain seq x y z
N MET A 1 53.97 -3.35 49.57
CA MET A 1 54.06 -4.63 48.83
C MET A 1 52.72 -4.90 48.17
N LEU A 2 52.54 -4.43 46.93
CA LEU A 2 51.38 -4.83 46.13
C LEU A 2 51.62 -6.28 45.68
N LYS A 3 50.77 -7.19 46.15
CA LYS A 3 50.75 -8.58 45.70
C LYS A 3 50.46 -8.56 44.20
N GLY A 4 51.47 -8.90 43.40
CA GLY A 4 51.27 -9.17 41.98
C GLY A 4 50.18 -10.20 41.86
N VAL A 5 49.03 -9.79 41.31
CA VAL A 5 48.01 -10.69 40.80
C VAL A 5 48.77 -11.76 40.00
N SER A 6 48.57 -13.04 40.33
CA SER A 6 49.26 -14.16 39.67
C SER A 6 49.27 -13.92 38.17
N PRO A 7 50.42 -14.08 37.46
CA PRO A 7 50.50 -13.86 36.02
C PRO A 7 49.37 -14.56 35.25
N LEU A 8 48.91 -15.71 35.75
CA LEU A 8 47.79 -16.46 35.22
C LEU A 8 46.45 -15.70 35.33
N ILE A 9 46.16 -15.05 36.46
CA ILE A 9 44.95 -14.25 36.65
C ILE A 9 44.99 -13.01 35.74
N ALA A 10 46.15 -12.38 35.56
CA ALA A 10 46.30 -11.25 34.64
C ALA A 10 46.02 -11.67 33.19
N TYR A 11 46.51 -12.83 32.75
CA TYR A 11 46.21 -13.38 31.41
C TYR A 11 44.70 -13.65 31.22
N VAL A 12 44.07 -14.29 32.20
CA VAL A 12 42.61 -14.58 32.15
C VAL A 12 41.80 -13.28 32.06
N MET A 13 42.18 -12.25 32.82
CA MET A 13 41.51 -10.94 32.78
C MET A 13 41.65 -10.26 31.42
N VAL A 14 42.83 -10.28 30.80
CA VAL A 14 43.04 -9.71 29.46
C VAL A 14 42.18 -10.44 28.43
N ILE A 15 42.16 -11.78 28.46
CA ILE A 15 41.33 -12.59 27.56
C ILE A 15 39.84 -12.24 27.74
N LEU A 16 39.36 -12.17 28.99
CA LEU A 16 37.97 -11.78 29.27
C LEU A 16 37.62 -10.39 28.74
N ILE A 17 38.52 -9.42 28.88
CA ILE A 17 38.30 -8.05 28.37
C ILE A 17 38.21 -8.05 26.85
N VAL A 18 39.10 -8.79 26.16
CA VAL A 18 39.09 -8.90 24.70
C VAL A 18 37.81 -9.55 24.20
N PHE A 19 37.41 -10.68 24.79
CA PHE A 19 36.14 -11.34 24.45
C PHE A 19 34.95 -10.43 24.72
N SER A 20 34.94 -9.74 25.85
CA SER A 20 33.87 -8.79 26.19
C SER A 20 33.78 -7.65 25.17
N GLY A 21 34.92 -7.12 24.72
CA GLY A 21 34.98 -6.10 23.67
C GLY A 21 34.42 -6.59 22.34
N ILE A 22 34.80 -7.79 21.90
CA ILE A 22 34.27 -8.41 20.66
C ILE A 22 32.76 -8.62 20.77
N SER A 23 32.28 -9.15 21.90
CA SER A 23 30.85 -9.37 22.14
C SER A 23 30.05 -8.07 22.10
N LEU A 24 30.56 -6.97 22.67
CA LEU A 24 29.92 -5.66 22.59
C LEU A 24 29.84 -5.15 21.15
N VAL A 25 30.92 -5.27 20.38
CA VAL A 25 30.93 -4.87 18.96
C VAL A 25 29.94 -5.68 18.14
N LEU A 26 29.83 -6.99 18.36
CA LEU A 26 28.84 -7.81 17.66
C LEU A 26 27.41 -7.44 18.07
N LEU A 27 27.18 -7.22 19.37
CA LEU A 27 25.85 -6.91 19.89
C LEU A 27 25.31 -5.57 19.38
N PHE A 28 26.15 -4.54 19.30
CA PHE A 28 25.73 -3.19 18.87
C PHE A 28 26.03 -2.90 17.40
N GLY A 29 27.10 -3.48 16.84
CA GLY A 29 27.53 -3.25 15.47
C GLY A 29 26.70 -4.04 14.45
N MET A 30 26.32 -5.30 14.74
CA MET A 30 25.53 -6.09 13.80
C MET A 30 24.16 -5.45 13.50
N PRO A 31 23.35 -5.02 14.48
CA PRO A 31 22.06 -4.38 14.18
C PRO A 31 22.20 -3.10 13.34
N LEU A 32 23.28 -2.34 13.53
CA LEU A 32 23.53 -1.13 12.74
C LEU A 32 23.84 -1.47 11.28
N ILE A 33 24.68 -2.49 11.05
CA ILE A 33 25.01 -2.99 9.71
C ILE A 33 23.77 -3.56 9.03
N GLU A 34 22.94 -4.31 9.77
CA GLU A 34 21.69 -4.85 9.26
C GLU A 34 20.74 -3.73 8.84
N ARG A 35 20.49 -2.72 9.69
CA ARG A 35 19.68 -1.54 9.33
C ARG A 35 20.19 -0.82 8.10
N ALA A 36 21.50 -0.61 7.99
CA ALA A 36 22.10 0.03 6.82
C ALA A 36 21.87 -0.80 5.54
N ARG A 37 21.99 -2.14 5.64
CA ARG A 37 21.70 -3.05 4.53
C ARG A 37 20.22 -3.03 4.16
N GLU A 38 19.31 -3.08 5.13
CA GLU A 38 17.86 -3.03 4.90
C GLU A 38 17.45 -1.71 4.23
N SER A 39 17.99 -0.58 4.68
CA SER A 39 17.79 0.73 4.05
C SER A 39 18.31 0.75 2.61
N SER A 40 19.50 0.17 2.37
CA SER A 40 20.05 0.05 1.01
C SER A 40 19.16 -0.76 0.08
N ILE A 41 18.52 -1.83 0.57
CA ILE A 41 17.60 -2.65 -0.24
C ILE A 41 16.33 -1.84 -0.60
N VAL A 42 15.76 -1.11 0.36
CA VAL A 42 14.59 -0.25 0.12
C VAL A 42 14.91 0.86 -0.88
N ASN A 43 16.07 1.51 -0.74
CA ASN A 43 16.51 2.56 -1.67
C ASN A 43 16.77 2.00 -3.07
N GLU A 44 17.39 0.83 -3.20
CA GLU A 44 17.57 0.16 -4.49
C GLU A 44 16.22 -0.18 -5.13
N GLY A 45 15.26 -0.65 -4.34
CA GLY A 45 13.88 -0.87 -4.78
C GLY A 45 13.21 0.38 -5.32
N LEU A 46 13.35 1.50 -4.60
CA LEU A 46 12.82 2.80 -4.99
C LEU A 46 13.47 3.32 -6.29
N GLU A 47 14.80 3.24 -6.40
CA GLU A 47 15.53 3.64 -7.60
C GLU A 47 15.12 2.82 -8.83
N ASN A 48 14.94 1.50 -8.66
CA ASN A 48 14.45 0.62 -9.71
C ASN A 48 13.03 1.00 -10.16
N LEU A 49 12.12 1.30 -9.22
CA LEU A 49 10.77 1.76 -9.55
C LEU A 49 10.77 3.13 -10.25
N LYS A 50 11.67 4.05 -9.87
CA LYS A 50 11.87 5.34 -10.58
C LYS A 50 12.34 5.10 -12.00
N LEU A 51 13.30 4.20 -12.19
CA LEU A 51 13.80 3.83 -13.51
C LEU A 51 12.69 3.21 -14.38
N LEU A 52 11.91 2.28 -13.82
CA LEU A 52 10.76 1.67 -14.51
C LEU A 52 9.72 2.71 -14.91
N SER A 53 9.28 3.56 -13.98
CA SER A 53 8.28 4.60 -14.24
C SER A 53 8.69 5.48 -15.41
N LYS A 54 9.93 5.97 -15.40
CA LYS A 54 10.46 6.83 -16.48
C LYS A 54 10.46 6.12 -17.83
N ASN A 55 10.92 4.88 -17.89
CA ASN A 55 10.94 4.12 -19.15
C ASN A 55 9.54 3.78 -19.65
N ILE A 56 8.58 3.51 -18.75
CA ILE A 56 7.17 3.28 -19.12
C ILE A 56 6.59 4.55 -19.76
N GLU A 57 6.89 5.73 -19.21
CA GLU A 57 6.46 7.02 -19.76
C GLU A 57 7.09 7.29 -21.14
N GLU A 58 8.38 7.01 -21.30
CA GLU A 58 9.06 7.11 -22.61
C GLU A 58 8.44 6.17 -23.65
N VAL A 59 8.18 4.90 -23.29
CA VAL A 59 7.53 3.94 -24.21
C VAL A 59 6.10 4.37 -24.55
N ALA A 60 5.35 4.87 -23.57
CA ALA A 60 3.99 5.35 -23.78
C ALA A 60 3.94 6.56 -24.73
N THR A 61 4.96 7.42 -24.72
CA THR A 61 5.06 8.59 -25.60
C THR A 61 5.55 8.25 -27.01
N GLU A 62 6.36 7.19 -27.18
CA GLU A 62 6.83 6.73 -28.50
C GLU A 62 5.79 5.99 -29.34
N GLY A 63 4.76 5.45 -28.69
CA GLY A 63 3.63 4.80 -29.36
C GLY A 63 3.78 3.28 -29.54
N ILE A 64 2.80 2.70 -30.23
CA ILE A 64 2.58 1.25 -30.31
C ILE A 64 3.78 0.55 -30.96
N GLY A 65 4.27 -0.50 -30.30
CA GLY A 65 5.39 -1.33 -30.79
C GLY A 65 6.76 -0.90 -30.27
N SER A 66 6.87 0.21 -29.52
CA SER A 66 8.09 0.54 -28.81
C SER A 66 8.33 -0.47 -27.67
N LEU A 67 9.57 -0.94 -27.57
CA LEU A 67 10.03 -1.87 -26.53
C LEU A 67 11.29 -1.30 -25.89
N ARG A 68 11.44 -1.53 -24.58
CA ARG A 68 12.63 -1.20 -23.80
C ARG A 68 13.03 -2.39 -22.94
N SER A 69 14.32 -2.64 -22.83
CA SER A 69 14.88 -3.63 -21.90
C SER A 69 15.62 -2.89 -20.80
N ILE A 70 15.24 -3.15 -19.56
CA ILE A 70 15.76 -2.45 -18.39
C ILE A 70 16.38 -3.49 -17.46
N PRO A 71 17.71 -3.46 -17.24
CA PRO A 71 18.32 -4.33 -16.26
C PRO A 71 18.02 -3.80 -14.86
N LEU A 72 17.31 -4.60 -14.05
CA LEU A 72 17.07 -4.29 -12.64
C LEU A 72 18.07 -5.05 -11.79
N LYS A 73 18.75 -4.33 -10.90
CA LYS A 73 19.58 -4.93 -9.87
C LYS A 73 18.71 -5.21 -8.64
N VAL A 74 18.64 -6.46 -8.20
CA VAL A 74 17.82 -6.86 -7.07
C VAL A 74 18.68 -7.60 -6.05
N THR A 75 19.04 -6.90 -4.98
CA THR A 75 19.83 -7.42 -3.85
C THR A 75 18.95 -8.00 -2.74
N GLY A 76 17.66 -7.68 -2.73
CA GLY A 76 16.66 -8.22 -1.82
C GLY A 76 15.24 -7.74 -2.16
N GLY A 77 14.25 -8.32 -1.50
CA GLY A 77 12.82 -8.06 -1.75
C GLY A 77 12.28 -8.78 -2.98
N GLU A 78 11.02 -8.50 -3.31
CA GLU A 78 10.28 -9.14 -4.39
C GLU A 78 9.52 -8.09 -5.20
N TYR A 79 9.54 -8.20 -6.53
CA TYR A 79 8.66 -7.41 -7.40
C TYR A 79 7.45 -8.23 -7.80
N LYS A 80 6.28 -7.61 -7.77
CA LYS A 80 5.01 -8.22 -8.19
C LYS A 80 4.28 -7.27 -9.13
N ILE A 81 3.69 -7.85 -10.17
CA ILE A 81 2.78 -7.13 -11.06
C ILE A 81 1.37 -7.45 -10.60
N ASN A 82 0.61 -6.41 -10.26
CA ASN A 82 -0.78 -6.53 -9.88
C ASN A 82 -1.66 -6.08 -11.04
N GLU A 83 -2.16 -7.04 -11.80
CA GLU A 83 -3.00 -6.80 -12.97
C GLU A 83 -4.37 -6.18 -12.61
N LYS A 84 -4.86 -6.41 -11.38
CA LYS A 84 -6.14 -5.87 -10.94
C LYS A 84 -6.07 -4.36 -10.73
N THR A 85 -4.98 -3.91 -10.11
CA THR A 85 -4.75 -2.49 -9.78
C THR A 85 -3.86 -1.79 -10.81
N ASN A 86 -3.41 -2.50 -11.84
CA ASN A 86 -2.48 -2.05 -12.87
C ASN A 86 -1.22 -1.39 -12.29
N SER A 87 -0.56 -2.07 -11.35
CA SER A 87 0.61 -1.53 -10.64
C SER A 87 1.74 -2.54 -10.52
N ILE A 88 2.97 -2.02 -10.46
CA ILE A 88 4.17 -2.78 -10.13
C ILE A 88 4.52 -2.46 -8.68
N GLU A 89 4.66 -3.50 -7.85
CA GLU A 89 4.84 -3.40 -6.41
C GLU A 89 6.17 -4.02 -6.02
N PHE A 90 6.97 -3.30 -5.24
CA PHE A 90 8.14 -3.85 -4.58
C PHE A 90 7.81 -4.15 -3.12
N TYR A 91 8.01 -5.40 -2.71
CA TYR A 91 7.76 -5.88 -1.36
C TYR A 91 9.07 -6.21 -0.66
N TYR A 92 9.25 -5.64 0.52
CA TYR A 92 10.36 -5.97 1.39
C TYR A 92 9.88 -6.09 2.83
N SER A 93 10.19 -7.22 3.47
CA SER A 93 9.92 -7.45 4.88
C SER A 93 11.23 -7.33 5.65
N PRO A 94 11.54 -6.17 6.27
CA PRO A 94 12.74 -6.00 7.05
C PRO A 94 12.69 -6.91 8.29
N LYS A 95 13.86 -7.38 8.74
CA LYS A 95 14.00 -8.14 9.99
C LYS A 95 14.09 -7.19 11.18
N THR A 96 14.55 -5.96 10.96
CA THR A 96 14.62 -4.93 11.98
C THR A 96 13.59 -3.83 11.73
N TYR A 97 13.04 -3.24 12.79
CA TYR A 97 12.19 -2.05 12.67
C TYR A 97 13.06 -0.86 12.27
N SER A 98 13.34 -0.71 10.97
CA SER A 98 14.20 0.35 10.46
C SER A 98 13.45 1.40 9.64
N VAL A 99 12.17 1.18 9.34
CA VAL A 99 11.32 2.11 8.60
C VAL A 99 10.11 2.43 9.47
N GLU A 100 9.90 3.72 9.74
CA GLU A 100 8.71 4.17 10.45
C GLU A 100 7.45 3.84 9.63
N PRO A 101 6.33 3.44 10.25
CA PRO A 101 5.06 3.32 9.55
C PRO A 101 4.71 4.66 8.91
N GLY A 102 4.25 4.64 7.67
CA GLY A 102 3.95 5.88 6.98
C GLY A 102 3.60 5.70 5.52
N PHE A 103 3.09 6.78 4.97
CA PHE A 103 2.76 6.93 3.57
C PHE A 103 3.56 8.10 2.99
N LEU A 104 4.28 7.85 1.90
CA LEU A 104 4.96 8.88 1.13
C LEU A 104 4.63 8.69 -0.36
N LYS A 105 4.20 9.75 -1.02
CA LYS A 105 4.00 9.79 -2.48
C LYS A 105 5.03 10.72 -3.11
N GLU A 106 5.79 10.20 -4.07
CA GLU A 106 6.73 10.95 -4.89
C GLU A 106 6.45 10.60 -6.37
N ASP A 107 5.90 11.55 -7.13
CA ASP A 107 5.37 11.33 -8.49
C ASP A 107 4.40 10.12 -8.56
N ASN A 108 4.73 9.14 -9.39
CA ASN A 108 3.97 7.92 -9.65
C ASN A 108 4.34 6.78 -8.69
N ILE A 109 5.21 7.04 -7.72
CA ILE A 109 5.67 6.05 -6.76
C ILE A 109 5.08 6.35 -5.39
N ILE A 110 4.59 5.29 -4.78
CA ILE A 110 4.00 5.32 -3.46
C ILE A 110 4.82 4.38 -2.60
N LEU A 111 5.43 4.93 -1.55
CA LEU A 111 6.11 4.17 -0.51
C LEU A 111 5.16 4.05 0.68
N ILE A 112 4.87 2.81 1.06
CA ILE A 112 4.03 2.51 2.23
C ILE A 112 4.82 1.61 3.17
N SER A 113 4.81 1.96 4.44
CA SER A 113 5.35 1.18 5.54
C SER A 113 4.28 0.98 6.60
N GLY A 114 4.19 -0.23 7.14
CA GLY A 114 3.16 -0.61 8.13
C GLY A 114 2.14 -1.61 7.59
N SER A 115 1.31 -2.16 8.48
CA SER A 115 0.43 -3.30 8.15
C SER A 115 -0.99 -3.14 8.71
N ASN A 116 -1.49 -1.92 8.85
CA ASN A 116 -2.71 -1.64 9.61
C ASN A 116 -3.93 -1.28 8.75
N ALA A 117 -3.85 -1.46 7.43
CA ALA A 117 -5.01 -1.31 6.56
C ALA A 117 -5.73 -2.66 6.40
N ILE A 118 -7.04 -2.69 6.63
CA ILE A 118 -7.89 -3.89 6.53
C ILE A 118 -9.15 -3.54 5.74
N ALA A 119 -9.59 -4.43 4.86
CA ALA A 119 -10.91 -4.37 4.25
C ALA A 119 -11.83 -5.43 4.87
N LYS A 120 -13.06 -5.06 5.22
CA LYS A 120 -14.09 -5.94 5.78
C LYS A 120 -15.41 -5.70 5.06
N GLU A 121 -16.36 -6.61 5.22
CA GLU A 121 -17.71 -6.44 4.67
C GLU A 121 -18.72 -6.58 5.80
N TYR A 122 -19.43 -5.50 6.10
CA TYR A 122 -20.49 -5.46 7.09
C TYR A 122 -21.28 -4.16 6.95
N ASP A 123 -22.51 -4.17 7.46
CA ASP A 123 -23.38 -2.98 7.59
C ASP A 123 -22.80 -2.02 8.63
N LEU A 124 -22.22 -0.91 8.16
CA LEU A 124 -21.49 0.07 8.97
C LEU A 124 -22.41 1.12 9.58
N ASP A 125 -23.48 1.51 8.88
CA ASP A 125 -24.42 2.55 9.33
C ASP A 125 -25.75 1.99 9.90
N ASN A 126 -25.90 0.66 9.90
CA ASN A 126 -27.08 -0.10 10.35
C ASN A 126 -28.34 0.20 9.52
N ASP A 127 -28.19 0.46 8.22
CA ASP A 127 -29.30 0.73 7.31
C ASP A 127 -29.86 -0.52 6.62
N GLY A 128 -29.24 -1.68 6.84
CA GLY A 128 -29.62 -2.97 6.28
C GLY A 128 -28.95 -3.32 4.95
N GLU A 129 -28.14 -2.43 4.38
CA GLU A 129 -27.24 -2.71 3.27
C GLU A 129 -25.84 -3.06 3.80
N ASN A 130 -25.07 -3.87 3.06
CA ASN A 130 -23.69 -4.15 3.45
C ASN A 130 -22.75 -3.15 2.77
N GLU A 131 -21.72 -2.69 3.50
CA GLU A 131 -20.61 -1.94 2.93
C GLU A 131 -19.35 -2.78 2.84
N ILE A 132 -18.52 -2.46 1.86
CA ILE A 132 -17.09 -2.72 1.89
C ILE A 132 -16.44 -1.64 2.76
N VAL A 133 -16.03 -2.02 3.97
CA VAL A 133 -15.42 -1.16 4.95
C VAL A 133 -13.91 -1.22 4.84
N LEU A 134 -13.30 -0.12 4.40
CA LEU A 134 -11.84 0.07 4.39
C LEU A 134 -11.41 0.80 5.66
N GLU A 135 -10.48 0.23 6.41
CA GLU A 135 -10.11 0.71 7.75
C GLU A 135 -8.59 0.76 7.92
N ASN A 136 -8.05 1.87 8.45
CA ASN A 136 -6.64 2.00 8.89
C ASN A 136 -6.53 2.70 10.26
N GLU A 137 -5.35 3.23 10.65
CA GLU A 137 -5.19 3.93 11.93
C GLU A 137 -6.02 5.22 12.05
N PHE A 138 -6.29 5.91 10.94
CA PHE A 138 -6.85 7.26 10.92
C PHE A 138 -8.30 7.31 10.43
N LEU A 139 -8.63 6.48 9.44
CA LEU A 139 -9.89 6.49 8.73
C LEU A 139 -10.60 5.13 8.79
N LYS A 140 -11.92 5.20 8.69
CA LYS A 140 -12.79 4.08 8.35
C LYS A 140 -13.79 4.56 7.31
N VAL A 141 -13.79 3.95 6.13
CA VAL A 141 -14.62 4.35 4.99
C VAL A 141 -15.56 3.20 4.64
N GLY A 142 -16.87 3.47 4.58
CA GLY A 142 -17.88 2.55 4.08
C GLY A 142 -18.21 2.82 2.63
N ILE A 143 -17.96 1.85 1.76
CA ILE A 143 -18.31 1.89 0.34
C ILE A 143 -19.45 0.91 0.10
N LEU A 144 -20.54 1.36 -0.48
CA LEU A 144 -21.73 0.55 -0.68
C LEU A 144 -21.43 -0.72 -1.48
N LYS A 145 -21.84 -1.89 -0.97
CA LYS A 145 -21.70 -3.16 -1.67
C LYS A 145 -22.94 -3.46 -2.52
N LYS A 146 -22.77 -3.55 -3.83
CA LYS A 146 -23.83 -3.89 -4.81
C LYS A 146 -23.38 -4.95 -5.80
N GLY A 147 -24.33 -5.80 -6.22
CA GLY A 147 -24.12 -6.82 -7.24
C GLY A 147 -23.04 -7.87 -6.93
N SER A 148 -22.76 -8.71 -7.92
CA SER A 148 -21.61 -9.60 -8.00
C SER A 148 -21.14 -9.72 -9.45
N LYS A 149 -20.00 -10.39 -9.68
CA LYS A 149 -19.48 -10.65 -11.04
C LYS A 149 -20.46 -11.42 -11.93
N GLU A 150 -21.29 -12.25 -11.31
CA GLU A 150 -22.28 -13.11 -11.98
C GLU A 150 -23.63 -12.43 -12.13
N ASN A 151 -23.93 -11.42 -11.29
CA ASN A 151 -25.21 -10.73 -11.30
C ASN A 151 -25.03 -9.23 -11.01
N TYR A 152 -25.13 -8.43 -12.07
CA TYR A 152 -24.95 -6.98 -11.95
C TYR A 152 -26.18 -6.35 -11.32
N ASP A 153 -25.94 -5.36 -10.45
CA ASP A 153 -26.99 -4.56 -9.83
C ASP A 153 -26.82 -3.10 -10.24
N PHE A 154 -27.88 -2.31 -10.07
CA PHE A 154 -27.85 -0.89 -10.36
C PHE A 154 -26.97 -0.16 -9.34
N ILE A 155 -26.00 0.60 -9.85
CA ILE A 155 -25.06 1.39 -9.06
C ILE A 155 -25.17 2.85 -9.48
N ASN A 156 -25.29 3.74 -8.50
CA ASN A 156 -25.16 5.18 -8.67
C ASN A 156 -23.94 5.66 -7.87
N THR A 157 -22.95 6.21 -8.58
CA THR A 157 -21.68 6.66 -7.98
C THR A 157 -21.86 7.77 -6.95
N SER A 158 -22.93 8.58 -7.05
CA SER A 158 -23.22 9.67 -6.11
C SER A 158 -23.50 9.21 -4.68
N LYS A 159 -23.78 7.90 -4.50
CA LYS A 159 -24.10 7.27 -3.19
C LYS A 159 -23.16 6.11 -2.85
N LEU A 160 -22.05 5.96 -3.57
CA LEU A 160 -21.12 4.86 -3.33
C LEU A 160 -20.40 5.03 -2.00
N ILE A 161 -19.95 6.24 -1.65
CA ILE A 161 -19.33 6.50 -0.35
C ILE A 161 -20.43 6.84 0.64
N LYS A 162 -20.71 5.91 1.55
CA LYS A 162 -21.78 6.04 2.54
C LYS A 162 -21.34 6.88 3.74
N ILE A 163 -20.13 6.60 4.23
CA ILE A 163 -19.61 7.20 5.45
C ILE A 163 -18.09 7.22 5.45
N ILE A 164 -17.52 8.31 5.94
CA ILE A 164 -16.09 8.48 6.22
C ILE A 164 -15.96 8.85 7.69
N ASN A 165 -15.50 7.91 8.51
CA ASN A 165 -15.23 8.13 9.93
C ASN A 165 -13.76 8.54 10.13
N PHE A 166 -13.56 9.73 10.71
CA PHE A 166 -12.26 10.20 11.18
C PHE A 166 -12.04 9.75 12.62
N LYS A 167 -11.31 8.65 12.80
CA LYS A 167 -11.14 7.98 14.10
C LYS A 167 -10.56 8.89 15.18
N ALA A 168 -9.60 9.73 14.81
CA ALA A 168 -8.94 10.65 15.75
C ALA A 168 -9.92 11.66 16.39
N LYS A 169 -10.98 12.03 15.67
CA LYS A 169 -11.98 13.01 16.14
C LYS A 169 -13.30 12.36 16.54
N GLY A 170 -13.52 11.09 16.18
CA GLY A 170 -14.81 10.42 16.36
C GLY A 170 -15.93 11.07 15.55
N ILE A 171 -15.60 11.66 14.39
CA ILE A 171 -16.56 12.35 13.53
C ILE A 171 -16.86 11.49 12.31
N ASP A 172 -18.16 11.29 12.05
CA ASP A 172 -18.66 10.71 10.82
C ASP A 172 -18.98 11.81 9.81
N LEU A 173 -18.38 11.70 8.64
CA LEU A 173 -18.68 12.53 7.48
C LEU A 173 -19.51 11.70 6.50
N ILE A 174 -20.71 12.16 6.20
CA ILE A 174 -21.59 11.57 5.19
C ILE A 174 -21.52 12.49 3.96
N PRO A 175 -20.86 12.08 2.87
CA PRO A 175 -20.81 12.89 1.65
C PRO A 175 -22.22 13.13 1.11
N SER A 176 -22.54 14.38 0.78
CA SER A 176 -23.79 14.70 0.08
C SER A 176 -23.77 14.21 -1.37
N ASP A 177 -22.56 14.10 -1.95
CA ASP A 177 -22.31 13.63 -3.30
C ASP A 177 -20.91 13.01 -3.39
N SER A 178 -20.82 11.84 -4.01
CA SER A 178 -19.56 11.16 -4.37
C SER A 178 -19.52 10.78 -5.86
N SER A 179 -20.24 11.51 -6.71
CA SER A 179 -20.39 11.21 -8.14
C SER A 179 -19.05 11.16 -8.86
N ILE A 180 -18.89 10.19 -9.75
CA ILE A 180 -17.74 10.09 -10.65
C ILE A 180 -18.27 10.24 -12.07
N PHE A 181 -17.81 11.27 -12.76
CA PHE A 181 -18.13 11.51 -14.17
C PHE A 181 -16.92 11.20 -15.05
N ILE A 182 -17.18 10.52 -16.16
CA ILE A 182 -16.23 10.34 -17.26
C ILE A 182 -16.54 11.40 -18.30
N ASP A 183 -15.53 12.17 -18.69
CA ASP A 183 -15.62 13.25 -19.69
C ASP A 183 -16.76 14.25 -19.42
N ASP A 184 -16.96 14.60 -18.15
CA ASP A 184 -18.01 15.54 -17.67
C ASP A 184 -19.45 15.15 -18.04
N ARG A 185 -19.72 13.86 -18.30
CA ARG A 185 -21.06 13.39 -18.65
C ARG A 185 -21.82 12.79 -17.46
N GLU A 186 -23.00 13.30 -17.17
CA GLU A 186 -23.85 12.79 -16.08
C GLU A 186 -24.30 11.34 -16.27
N ASP A 187 -24.53 10.90 -17.52
CA ASP A 187 -24.97 9.53 -17.86
C ASP A 187 -23.88 8.45 -17.68
N SER A 188 -22.66 8.88 -17.33
CA SER A 188 -21.58 8.00 -16.88
C SER A 188 -21.57 7.75 -15.37
N SER A 189 -22.34 8.51 -14.58
CA SER A 189 -22.30 8.41 -13.11
C SER A 189 -23.15 7.27 -12.53
N TYR A 190 -23.91 6.57 -13.37
CA TYR A 190 -24.78 5.46 -12.97
C TYR A 190 -24.85 4.39 -14.05
N GLY A 191 -25.12 3.16 -13.64
CA GLY A 191 -25.16 2.01 -14.54
C GLY A 191 -25.42 0.71 -13.81
N TYR A 192 -25.15 -0.41 -14.49
CA TYR A 192 -25.20 -1.73 -13.90
C TYR A 192 -23.78 -2.24 -13.66
N GLY A 193 -23.54 -2.86 -12.53
CA GLY A 193 -22.20 -3.34 -12.21
C GLY A 193 -22.14 -4.08 -10.90
N TYR A 194 -20.95 -4.13 -10.32
CA TYR A 194 -20.74 -4.76 -9.03
C TYR A 194 -19.59 -4.11 -8.27
N SER A 195 -19.57 -4.33 -6.97
CA SER A 195 -18.48 -3.94 -6.07
C SER A 195 -17.91 -5.16 -5.35
N GLU A 196 -16.59 -5.24 -5.24
CA GLU A 196 -15.92 -6.32 -4.52
C GLU A 196 -14.73 -5.83 -3.69
N THR A 197 -14.45 -6.54 -2.61
CA THR A 197 -13.23 -6.36 -1.83
C THR A 197 -12.07 -7.13 -2.47
N LEU A 198 -10.91 -6.49 -2.68
CA LEU A 198 -9.77 -7.18 -3.28
C LEU A 198 -8.96 -8.04 -2.29
N ASN A 199 -8.94 -7.65 -1.01
CA ASN A 199 -8.13 -8.29 0.05
C ASN A 199 -8.90 -8.37 1.38
N LEU A 200 -9.95 -9.19 1.43
CA LEU A 200 -10.83 -9.28 2.60
C LEU A 200 -10.11 -9.82 3.84
N GLY A 201 -10.29 -9.13 4.98
CA GLY A 201 -9.92 -9.59 6.33
C GLY A 201 -8.43 -9.66 6.62
N LYS A 202 -7.56 -9.28 5.69
CA LYS A 202 -6.10 -9.32 5.87
C LYS A 202 -5.57 -7.94 6.21
N SER A 203 -4.84 -7.86 7.33
CA SER A 203 -4.02 -6.70 7.66
C SER A 203 -2.91 -6.57 6.63
N SER A 204 -2.86 -5.44 5.94
CA SER A 204 -2.00 -5.18 4.79
C SER A 204 -1.47 -3.75 4.83
N THR A 205 -0.56 -3.43 3.92
CA THR A 205 -0.12 -2.06 3.64
C THR A 205 -1.24 -1.23 3.01
N LYS A 206 -2.28 -1.87 2.47
CA LYS A 206 -3.45 -1.20 1.87
C LYS A 206 -4.71 -2.05 1.95
N ALA A 207 -5.85 -1.38 2.05
CA ALA A 207 -7.19 -1.92 1.94
C ALA A 207 -7.82 -1.40 0.64
N GLU A 208 -8.45 -2.27 -0.13
CA GLU A 208 -8.90 -1.95 -1.49
C GLU A 208 -10.31 -2.47 -1.77
N ALA A 209 -11.12 -1.61 -2.37
CA ALA A 209 -12.42 -1.93 -2.93
C ALA A 209 -12.44 -1.58 -4.42
N LEU A 210 -12.96 -2.49 -5.24
CA LEU A 210 -13.13 -2.30 -6.68
C LEU A 210 -14.63 -2.19 -6.96
N VAL A 211 -15.03 -1.17 -7.72
CA VAL A 211 -16.39 -1.04 -8.26
C VAL A 211 -16.30 -1.05 -9.77
N HIS A 212 -16.85 -2.09 -10.39
CA HIS A 212 -17.01 -2.17 -11.83
C HIS A 212 -18.34 -1.54 -12.23
N LEU A 213 -18.33 -0.66 -13.23
CA LEU A 213 -19.53 0.02 -13.69
C LEU A 213 -19.65 -0.04 -15.22
N ASN A 214 -20.78 -0.57 -15.68
CA ASN A 214 -21.16 -0.58 -17.08
C ASN A 214 -22.32 0.41 -17.29
N THR A 215 -22.01 1.53 -17.95
CA THR A 215 -22.95 2.62 -18.19
C THR A 215 -23.42 2.63 -19.64
N SER A 216 -24.28 3.57 -20.00
CA SER A 216 -24.66 3.77 -21.41
C SER A 216 -23.52 4.34 -22.27
N TYR A 217 -22.55 5.03 -21.64
CA TYR A 217 -21.47 5.75 -22.31
C TYR A 217 -20.13 5.00 -22.30
N ALA A 218 -19.77 4.42 -21.17
CA ALA A 218 -18.50 3.71 -20.98
C ALA A 218 -18.63 2.54 -19.99
N ASP A 219 -17.72 1.59 -20.13
CA ASP A 219 -17.45 0.52 -19.18
C ASP A 219 -16.11 0.83 -18.48
N TYR A 220 -16.09 0.86 -17.15
CA TYR A 220 -14.90 1.24 -16.40
C TYR A 220 -14.89 0.68 -14.97
N ASP A 221 -13.70 0.67 -14.36
CA ASP A 221 -13.48 0.27 -12.98
C ASP A 221 -13.15 1.50 -12.12
N ILE A 222 -13.65 1.54 -10.89
CA ILE A 222 -13.27 2.51 -9.85
C ILE A 222 -12.56 1.75 -8.75
N LEU A 223 -11.30 2.09 -8.50
CA LEU A 223 -10.50 1.54 -7.41
C LEU A 223 -10.41 2.54 -6.26
N TYR A 224 -10.94 2.13 -5.11
CA TYR A 224 -10.77 2.83 -3.84
C TYR A 224 -9.64 2.17 -3.07
N THR A 225 -8.65 2.94 -2.66
CA THR A 225 -7.50 2.46 -1.89
C THR A 225 -7.30 3.29 -0.64
N LEU A 226 -7.32 2.62 0.51
CA LEU A 226 -6.91 3.19 1.79
C LEU A 226 -5.58 2.57 2.22
N TYR A 227 -4.52 3.38 2.22
CA TYR A 227 -3.18 2.91 2.62
C TYR A 227 -3.03 2.89 4.15
N ALA A 228 -2.18 2.01 4.66
CA ALA A 228 -1.74 2.06 6.05
C ALA A 228 -1.04 3.40 6.31
N GLY A 229 -1.35 4.05 7.42
CA GLY A 229 -0.78 5.35 7.79
C GLY A 229 -1.28 6.57 7.00
N ALA A 230 -2.26 6.42 6.08
CA ALA A 230 -2.83 7.56 5.34
C ALA A 230 -4.09 8.13 5.99
N ASP A 231 -4.26 9.45 5.96
CA ASP A 231 -5.46 10.16 6.44
C ASP A 231 -6.39 10.60 5.30
N PHE A 232 -6.22 10.01 4.11
CA PHE A 232 -7.04 10.25 2.93
C PHE A 232 -7.35 8.92 2.22
N LEU A 233 -8.41 8.93 1.41
CA LEU A 233 -8.79 7.84 0.51
C LEU A 233 -8.32 8.17 -0.91
N LEU A 234 -7.63 7.24 -1.57
CA LEU A 234 -7.26 7.40 -2.97
C LEU A 234 -8.33 6.75 -3.86
N ILE A 235 -8.78 7.48 -4.87
CA ILE A 235 -9.76 7.02 -5.86
C ILE A 235 -9.11 7.07 -7.23
N LYS A 236 -9.19 5.98 -7.98
CA LYS A 236 -8.69 5.88 -9.36
C LYS A 236 -9.75 5.29 -10.27
N VAL A 237 -9.90 5.89 -11.45
CA VAL A 237 -10.66 5.28 -12.55
C VAL A 237 -9.69 4.48 -13.42
N LEU A 238 -10.03 3.23 -13.72
CA LEU A 238 -9.21 2.28 -14.46
C LEU A 238 -10.02 1.69 -15.62
N LYS A 239 -9.32 1.18 -16.64
CA LYS A 239 -9.87 0.39 -17.75
C LYS A 239 -11.10 1.00 -18.44
N ILE A 240 -11.07 2.30 -18.73
CA ILE A 240 -12.17 2.97 -19.44
C ILE A 240 -12.27 2.42 -20.87
N ALA A 241 -13.42 1.87 -21.22
CA ALA A 241 -13.79 1.43 -22.56
C ALA A 241 -15.07 2.15 -23.00
N TYR A 242 -14.93 3.06 -23.97
CA TYR A 242 -16.05 3.83 -24.53
C TYR A 242 -16.95 2.96 -25.41
N LYS A 243 -18.25 3.24 -25.41
CA LYS A 243 -19.27 2.59 -26.25
C LYS A 243 -19.66 3.42 -27.46
#